data_AF-A0A0F2RIB8-F1
#
_entry.id   AF-A0A0F2RIB8-F1
#
_cell.length_a   1.000
_cell.length_b   1.000
_cell.length_c   1.000
_cell.angle_alpha   90.00
_cell.angle_beta   90.00
_cell.angle_gamma   90.00
#
_symmetry.space_group_name_H-M   'P 1'
#
loop_
_entity.id
_entity.type
_entity.pdbx_description
1 polymer ?
#
loop_
_entity_poly.entity_id
_entity_poly.type
_entity_poly.pdbx_seq_one_letter_code
_entity_poly.pdbx_strand_id
1 'polypeptide(L)'
;MPDPTDDGAAPQIPVTEDDVGRVLDQYEDFLMALPNVVGVGSVPHPTSGEPTVAVYVSSPPDPGQVPATLEVDGGDGRKVVKTHIVPVGIISPQGPA
;
A
#
# COMPACT_ATOMS: atom_id res chain seq x y z
N MET A 1 -38.92 15.25 -4.59
CA MET A 1 -37.68 15.97 -4.25
C MET A 1 -36.60 14.92 -4.08
N PRO A 2 -35.58 14.87 -4.95
CA PRO A 2 -34.39 14.06 -4.67
C PRO A 2 -33.58 14.71 -3.54
N ASP A 3 -33.00 13.86 -2.70
CA ASP A 3 -32.26 14.20 -1.48
C ASP A 3 -30.92 14.89 -1.82
N PRO A 4 -30.55 16.04 -1.21
CA PRO A 4 -29.31 16.75 -1.48
C PRO A 4 -28.17 16.28 -0.55
N THR A 5 -28.02 14.97 -0.39
CA THR A 5 -26.89 14.39 0.35
C THR A 5 -25.91 13.75 -0.64
N ASP A 6 -25.59 14.48 -1.71
CA ASP A 6 -24.36 14.26 -2.46
C ASP A 6 -23.26 15.00 -1.69
N ASP A 7 -22.77 14.34 -0.63
CA ASP A 7 -21.62 14.79 0.13
C ASP A 7 -20.46 14.87 -0.87
N GLY A 8 -20.12 16.10 -1.26
CA GLY A 8 -19.13 16.44 -2.29
C GLY A 8 -17.70 16.06 -1.91
N ALA A 9 -17.48 14.82 -1.48
CA ALA A 9 -16.21 14.17 -1.62
C ALA A 9 -15.94 14.09 -3.13
N ALA A 10 -14.99 14.89 -3.60
CA ALA A 10 -14.45 14.73 -4.95
C ALA A 10 -14.27 13.23 -5.21
N PRO A 11 -14.68 12.72 -6.38
CA PRO A 11 -14.57 11.29 -6.66
C PRO A 11 -13.12 10.89 -6.45
N GLN A 12 -12.85 10.17 -5.35
CA GLN A 12 -11.54 9.61 -5.11
C GLN A 12 -11.37 8.59 -6.23
N ILE A 13 -10.55 8.93 -7.22
CA ILE A 13 -10.36 8.07 -8.38
C ILE A 13 -9.86 6.74 -7.82
N PRO A 14 -10.61 5.64 -8.01
CA PRO A 14 -10.26 4.37 -7.39
C PRO A 14 -8.85 3.98 -7.82
N VAL A 15 -8.07 3.54 -6.84
CA VAL A 15 -6.74 2.97 -7.11
C VAL A 15 -6.95 1.62 -7.77
N THR A 16 -6.28 1.40 -8.89
CA THR A 16 -6.34 0.14 -9.64
C THR A 16 -5.06 -0.67 -9.44
N GLU A 17 -5.09 -1.96 -9.77
CA GLU A 17 -3.88 -2.79 -9.73
C GLU A 17 -2.77 -2.26 -10.63
N ASP A 18 -3.12 -1.66 -11.78
CA ASP A 18 -2.18 -0.97 -12.66
C ASP A 18 -1.50 0.22 -11.97
N ASP A 19 -2.24 0.99 -11.16
CA ASP A 19 -1.66 2.11 -10.41
C ASP A 19 -0.66 1.61 -9.36
N VAL A 20 -1.01 0.53 -8.64
CA VAL A 20 -0.09 -0.12 -7.68
C VAL A 20 1.13 -0.69 -8.39
N GLY A 21 0.95 -1.31 -9.56
CA GLY A 21 2.05 -1.84 -10.38
C GLY A 21 3.02 -0.75 -10.82
N ARG A 22 2.52 0.43 -11.24
CA ARG A 22 3.37 1.59 -11.56
C ARG A 22 4.09 2.14 -10.33
N VAL A 23 3.43 2.19 -9.18
CA VAL A 23 4.08 2.59 -7.92
C VAL A 23 5.21 1.63 -7.57
N LEU A 24 4.97 0.32 -7.69
CA LEU A 24 6.01 -0.68 -7.45
C LEU A 24 7.16 -0.51 -8.43
N ASP A 25 6.91 -0.35 -9.73
CA ASP A 25 7.96 -0.11 -10.73
C ASP A 25 8.82 1.13 -10.39
N GLN A 26 8.19 2.19 -9.88
CA GLN A 26 8.87 3.44 -9.52
C GLN A 26 9.62 3.38 -8.18
N TYR A 27 9.07 2.69 -7.17
CA TYR A 27 9.53 2.75 -5.78
C TYR A 27 10.10 1.42 -5.27
N GLU A 28 10.06 0.33 -6.03
CA GLU A 28 10.55 -1.00 -5.61
C GLU A 28 12.02 -0.94 -5.20
N ASP A 29 12.90 -0.34 -6.01
CA ASP A 29 14.33 -0.25 -5.70
C ASP A 29 14.59 0.52 -4.40
N PHE A 30 13.88 1.65 -4.21
CA PHE A 30 13.94 2.45 -2.99
C PHE A 30 13.46 1.66 -1.76
N LEU A 31 12.34 0.94 -1.88
CA LEU A 31 11.78 0.15 -0.79
C LEU A 31 12.67 -1.06 -0.47
N MET A 32 13.20 -1.74 -1.48
CA MET A 32 14.11 -2.88 -1.33
C MET A 32 15.49 -2.46 -0.81
N ALA A 33 15.90 -1.20 -0.98
CA ALA A 33 17.11 -0.67 -0.38
C ALA A 33 17.00 -0.47 1.15
N LEU A 34 15.79 -0.49 1.72
CA LEU A 34 15.60 -0.38 3.16
C LEU A 34 16.05 -1.67 3.86
N PRO A 35 16.87 -1.59 4.93
CA PRO A 35 17.50 -2.76 5.56
C PRO A 35 16.52 -3.76 6.18
N ASN A 36 15.30 -3.30 6.50
CA ASN A 36 14.28 -4.11 7.15
C ASN A 36 13.29 -4.73 6.15
N VAL A 37 13.36 -4.35 4.87
CA VAL A 37 12.45 -4.83 3.82
C VAL A 37 12.99 -6.11 3.20
N VAL A 38 12.15 -7.13 3.14
CA VAL A 38 12.46 -8.44 2.54
C VAL A 38 11.70 -8.69 1.25
N GLY A 39 10.75 -7.83 0.91
CA GLY A 39 9.99 -7.89 -0.33
C GLY A 39 8.95 -6.78 -0.42
N VAL A 40 8.45 -6.55 -1.64
CA VAL A 40 7.34 -5.65 -1.93
C VAL A 40 6.33 -6.37 -2.82
N GLY A 41 5.08 -5.93 -2.81
CA GLY A 41 4.03 -6.50 -3.64
C GLY A 41 2.73 -5.71 -3.57
N SER A 42 1.65 -6.31 -4.08
CA SER A 42 0.30 -5.74 -3.98
C SER A 42 -0.59 -6.62 -3.12
N VAL A 43 -1.38 -5.99 -2.24
CA VAL A 43 -2.42 -6.67 -1.45
C VAL A 43 -3.68 -5.81 -1.42
N PRO A 44 -4.87 -6.43 -1.36
CA PRO A 44 -6.10 -5.68 -1.14
C PRO A 44 -6.13 -5.11 0.28
N HIS A 45 -6.54 -3.85 0.41
CA HIS A 45 -6.73 -3.18 1.69
C HIS A 45 -7.84 -3.91 2.47
N PRO A 46 -7.62 -4.28 3.74
CA PRO A 46 -8.54 -5.15 4.47
C PRO A 46 -9.93 -4.54 4.70
N THR A 47 -10.05 -3.21 4.66
CA THR A 47 -11.33 -2.51 4.91
C THR A 47 -12.03 -2.07 3.63
N SER A 48 -11.28 -1.67 2.60
CA SER A 48 -11.86 -1.11 1.36
C SER A 48 -11.76 -2.05 0.16
N GLY A 49 -10.96 -3.11 0.23
CA GLY A 49 -10.71 -4.02 -0.89
C GLY A 49 -9.84 -3.43 -2.01
N GLU A 50 -9.49 -2.14 -1.92
CA GLU A 50 -8.67 -1.45 -2.90
C GLU A 50 -7.25 -2.00 -2.92
N PRO A 51 -6.60 -2.10 -4.09
CA PRO A 51 -5.22 -2.57 -4.16
C PRO A 51 -4.29 -1.55 -3.49
N THR A 52 -3.34 -2.06 -2.71
CA THR A 52 -2.35 -1.28 -1.95
C THR A 52 -0.97 -1.89 -2.11
N VAL A 53 0.07 -1.09 -1.87
CA VAL A 53 1.46 -1.58 -1.86
C VAL A 53 1.73 -2.29 -0.55
N ALA A 54 1.99 -3.58 -0.59
CA ALA A 54 2.51 -4.33 0.56
C ALA A 54 4.02 -4.17 0.64
N VAL A 55 4.53 -3.80 1.82
CA VAL A 55 5.96 -3.82 2.13
C VAL A 55 6.19 -4.87 3.20
N TYR A 56 6.82 -5.96 2.81
CA TYR A 56 7.13 -7.07 3.68
C TYR A 56 8.41 -6.77 4.44
N VAL A 57 8.33 -6.73 5.76
CA VAL A 57 9.46 -6.36 6.62
C VAL A 57 9.81 -7.48 7.60
N SER A 58 11.10 -7.75 7.78
CA SER A 58 11.60 -8.73 8.76
C SER A 58 11.52 -8.23 10.21
N SER A 59 11.43 -6.91 10.38
CA SER A 59 11.29 -6.23 11.67
C SER A 59 10.47 -4.96 11.47
N PRO A 60 9.74 -4.48 12.50
CA PRO A 60 8.99 -3.24 12.38
C PRO A 60 9.95 -2.10 11.98
N PRO A 61 9.71 -1.40 10.87
CA PRO A 61 10.55 -0.29 10.45
C PRO A 61 10.42 0.87 11.44
N ASP A 62 11.43 1.72 11.49
CA ASP A 62 11.33 2.96 12.25
C ASP A 62 10.19 3.82 11.70
N PRO A 63 9.44 4.54 12.56
CA PRO A 63 8.37 5.41 12.12
C PRO A 63 8.92 6.46 11.15
N GLY A 64 8.38 6.48 9.93
CA GLY A 64 8.81 7.38 8.85
C GLY A 64 9.84 6.79 7.88
N GLN A 65 10.35 5.57 8.12
CA GLN A 65 11.26 4.89 7.20
C GLN A 65 10.56 4.38 5.94
N VAL A 66 9.33 3.88 6.09
CA VAL A 66 8.46 3.49 4.96
C VAL A 66 7.39 4.55 4.78
N PRO A 67 7.24 5.14 3.58
CA PRO A 67 6.17 6.09 3.32
C PRO A 67 4.81 5.41 3.46
N ALA A 68 3.88 6.04 4.17
CA ALA A 68 2.52 5.51 4.37
C ALA A 68 1.66 5.59 3.08
N THR A 69 2.05 6.48 2.17
CA THR A 69 1.39 6.70 0.90
C THR A 69 2.44 6.99 -0.16
N LEU A 70 2.23 6.45 -1.35
CA LEU A 70 3.06 6.66 -2.53
C LEU A 70 2.20 7.31 -3.61
N GLU A 71 2.75 8.30 -4.29
CA GLU A 71 2.05 9.01 -5.36
C GLU A 71 2.50 8.47 -6.72
N VAL A 72 1.55 8.29 -7.62
CA VAL A 72 1.82 7.94 -9.01
C VAL A 72 1.02 8.85 -9.93
N ASP A 73 1.64 9.23 -11.03
CA ASP A 73 0.93 9.91 -12.12
C ASP A 73 0.23 8.83 -12.96
N GLY A 74 -1.06 8.64 -12.71
CA GLY A 74 -1.92 7.82 -13.55
C GLY A 74 -2.37 8.61 -14.78
N GLY A 75 -2.74 7.93 -15.87
CA GLY A 75 -3.23 8.61 -17.07
C GLY A 75 -4.46 9.52 -16.87
N ASP A 76 -5.16 9.37 -15.74
CA ASP A 76 -6.32 10.17 -15.30
C ASP A 76 -5.97 11.26 -14.25
N GLY A 77 -4.68 11.38 -13.88
CA GLY A 77 -4.17 12.33 -12.89
C GLY A 77 -3.37 11.67 -11.77
N ARG A 78 -2.90 12.49 -10.82
CA ARG A 78 -2.15 12.02 -9.64
C ARG A 78 -3.03 11.17 -8.73
N LYS A 79 -2.56 9.97 -8.42
CA LYS A 79 -3.19 9.03 -7.51
C LYS A 79 -2.30 8.76 -6.31
N VAL A 80 -2.93 8.60 -5.17
CA VAL A 80 -2.28 8.28 -3.89
C VAL A 80 -2.57 6.83 -3.56
N VAL A 81 -1.56 5.99 -3.65
CA VAL A 81 -1.63 4.57 -3.29
C VAL A 81 -1.17 4.41 -1.85
N LYS A 82 -1.98 3.74 -1.03
CA LYS A 82 -1.61 3.45 0.35
C LYS A 82 -0.59 2.34 0.42
N THR A 83 0.29 2.43 1.41
CA THR A 83 1.29 1.42 1.70
C THR A 83 0.89 0.68 2.97
N HIS A 84 0.89 -0.65 2.90
CA HIS A 84 0.59 -1.54 4.00
C HIS A 84 1.88 -2.26 4.43
N ILE A 85 2.34 -1.99 5.64
CA ILE A 85 3.54 -2.65 6.18
C ILE A 85 3.11 -4.00 6.74
N VAL A 86 3.61 -5.08 6.14
CA VAL A 86 3.33 -6.45 6.55
C VAL A 86 4.55 -6.97 7.31
N PRO A 87 4.52 -7.02 8.65
CA PRO A 87 5.57 -7.66 9.40
C PRO A 87 5.56 -9.16 9.09
N VAL A 88 6.58 -9.61 8.37
CA VAL A 88 6.87 -11.03 8.21
C VAL A 88 7.56 -11.45 9.50
N GLY A 89 6.77 -11.63 10.56
CA GLY A 89 7.28 -12.24 11.77
C GLY A 89 8.04 -13.51 11.36
N ILE A 90 9.22 -13.74 11.94
CA ILE A 90 9.76 -15.10 11.98
C ILE A 90 8.59 -15.92 12.49
N ILE A 91 8.07 -16.81 11.66
CA ILE A 91 6.99 -17.70 12.04
C ILE A 91 7.58 -18.44 13.24
N SER A 92 7.26 -18.04 14.47
CA SER A 92 7.51 -18.91 15.61
C SER A 92 6.82 -20.20 15.20
N PRO A 93 7.53 -21.34 15.07
CA PRO A 93 6.83 -22.59 14.87
C PRO A 93 5.86 -22.64 16.04
N GLN A 94 4.57 -22.57 15.75
CA GLN A 94 3.56 -22.95 16.73
C GLN A 94 3.83 -24.43 16.95
N GLY A 95 4.70 -24.72 17.92
CA GLY A 95 4.99 -26.07 18.33
C GLY A 95 3.66 -26.68 18.78
N PRO A 96 3.30 -27.88 18.30
CA PRO A 96 2.15 -28.56 18.87
C PRO A 96 2.40 -28.76 20.37
N ALA A 97 1.39 -28.39 21.16
CA ALA A 97 1.31 -28.58 22.60
C ALA A 97 1.32 -30.07 23.00
#